data_AF-A0A661UKK1-F1
#
_entry.id   AF-A0A661UKK1-F1
#
_cell.length_a   1.000
_cell.length_b   1.000
_cell.length_c   1.000
_cell.angle_alpha   90.00
_cell.angle_beta   90.00
_cell.angle_gamma   90.00
#
_symmetry.space_group_name_H-M   'P 1'
#
loop_
_entity.id
_entity.type
_entity.pdbx_description
1 polymer ?
#
loop_
_entity_poly.entity_id
_entity_poly.type
_entity_poly.pdbx_seq_one_letter_code
_entity_poly.pdbx_strand_id
1 'polypeptide(L)' 'MKQIKKMAEDAKIEIRNIRREGNETSKNMEKKSEISEDNMKDLQIDIQELTDKLVNKITDAAKSKETEIMEV' A
#
# COMPACT_ATOMS: atom_id res chain seq x y z
N MET A 1 -0.67 17.44 15.19
CA MET A 1 -1.13 16.05 15.48
C MET A 1 -2.38 15.62 14.69
N LYS A 2 -3.57 16.22 14.89
CA LYS A 2 -4.82 15.74 14.23
C LYS A 2 -4.74 15.67 12.69
N GLN A 3 -4.08 16.64 12.05
CA GLN A 3 -3.88 16.65 10.60
C GLN A 3 -2.92 15.54 10.11
N ILE A 4 -1.82 15.28 10.83
CA ILE A 4 -0.86 14.21 10.48
C ILE A 4 -1.54 12.85 10.53
N LYS A 5 -2.30 12.58 11.59
CA LYS A 5 -3.05 11.33 11.72
C LYS A 5 -4.07 11.14 10.59
N LYS A 6 -4.77 12.21 10.23
CA LYS A 6 -5.71 12.18 9.10
C LYS A 6 -5.00 11.87 7.78
N MET A 7 -3.92 12.59 7.46
CA MET A 7 -3.16 12.37 6.22
C MET A 7 -2.57 10.95 6.16
N ALA A 8 -2.07 10.42 7.29
CA ALA A 8 -1.54 9.07 7.36
C ALA A 8 -2.63 8.01 7.14
N GLU A 9 -3.84 8.21 7.67
CA GLU A 9 -4.96 7.28 7.43
C GLU A 9 -5.48 7.36 6.00
N ASP A 10 -5.66 8.57 5.46
CA ASP A 10 -6.09 8.79 4.07
C ASP A 10 -5.09 8.10 3.09
N ALA A 11 -3.78 8.24 3.33
CA ALA A 11 -2.75 7.57 2.53
C ALA A 11 -2.79 6.04 2.67
N LYS A 12 -3.06 5.51 3.87
CA LYS A 12 -3.21 4.05 4.07
C LYS A 12 -4.46 3.50 3.37
N ILE A 13 -5.56 4.24 3.37
CA ILE A 13 -6.78 3.88 2.64
C ILE A 13 -6.48 3.81 1.14
N GLU A 14 -5.78 4.81 0.59
CA GLU A 14 -5.46 4.85 -0.83
C GLU A 14 -4.57 3.68 -1.26
N ILE A 15 -3.55 3.34 -0.46
CA ILE A 15 -2.71 2.16 -0.72
C ILE A 15 -3.55 0.87 -0.73
N ARG A 16 -4.52 0.74 0.18
CA ARG A 16 -5.40 -0.44 0.21
C ARG A 16 -6.29 -0.52 -1.04
N ASN A 17 -6.74 0.62 -1.56
CA ASN A 17 -7.51 0.70 -2.80
C ASN A 17 -6.66 0.27 -4.00
N ILE A 18 -5.45 0.84 -4.15
CA ILE A 18 -4.51 0.48 -5.22
C ILE A 18 -4.15 -1.01 -5.16
N ARG A 19 -3.91 -1.56 -3.96
CA ARG A 19 -3.67 -3.01 -3.79
C ARG A 19 -4.83 -3.84 -4.32
N ARG A 20 -6.07 -3.43 -4.02
CA ARG A 20 -7.27 -4.12 -4.50
C ARG A 20 -7.34 -4.08 -6.02
N GLU A 21 -7.14 -2.92 -6.63
CA GLU A 21 -7.13 -2.75 -8.08
C GLU A 21 -6.02 -3.58 -8.76
N GLY A 22 -4.82 -3.59 -8.18
CA GLY A 22 -3.71 -4.43 -8.67
C GLY A 22 -4.05 -5.92 -8.61
N ASN A 23 -4.67 -6.39 -7.53
CA ASN A 23 -5.10 -7.78 -7.38
C ASN A 23 -6.26 -8.16 -8.31
N GLU A 24 -7.19 -7.24 -8.56
CA GLU A 24 -8.26 -7.45 -9.55
C GLU A 24 -7.68 -7.48 -10.98
N THR A 25 -6.71 -6.63 -11.27
CA THR A 25 -6.02 -6.58 -12.56
C THR A 25 -5.24 -7.87 -12.83
N SER A 26 -4.45 -8.36 -11.87
CA SER A 26 -3.68 -9.60 -12.04
C SER A 26 -4.60 -10.80 -12.29
N LYS A 27 -5.71 -10.90 -11.56
CA LYS A 27 -6.74 -11.93 -11.80
C LYS A 27 -7.38 -11.82 -13.18
N ASN A 28 -7.61 -10.60 -13.67
CA ASN A 28 -8.19 -10.40 -14.99
C ASN A 28 -7.19 -10.75 -16.11
N MET A 29 -5.91 -10.47 -15.93
CA MET A 29 -4.85 -10.86 -16.88
C MET A 29 -4.72 -12.39 -16.97
N GLU A 30 -4.79 -13.09 -15.83
CA GLU A 30 -4.77 -14.56 -15.79
C GLU A 30 -5.98 -15.15 -16.53
N LYS A 31 -7.19 -14.64 -16.27
CA LYS A 31 -8.41 -15.06 -16.97
C LYS A 31 -8.37 -14.85 -18.48
N LYS A 32 -7.65 -13.82 -18.94
CA LYS A 32 -7.43 -13.53 -20.36
C LYS A 32 -6.26 -14.34 -20.95
N SER A 33 -5.62 -15.18 -20.15
CA SER A 33 -4.42 -15.94 -20.49
C SER A 33 -3.24 -15.06 -20.92
N GLU A 34 -3.20 -13.81 -20.45
CA GLU A 34 -2.07 -12.89 -20.66
C GLU A 34 -0.90 -13.24 -19.72
N ILE A 35 -1.19 -13.87 -18.59
CA ILE A 35 -0.21 -14.40 -17.62
C ILE A 35 -0.64 -15.80 -17.16
N SER A 36 0.32 -16.59 -16.67
CA SER A 36 0.05 -17.87 -16.00
C SER A 36 -0.46 -17.67 -14.57
N GLU A 37 -1.02 -18.72 -13.97
CA GLU A 37 -1.42 -18.73 -12.55
C GLU A 37 -0.22 -18.48 -11.62
N ASP A 38 0.95 -19.03 -11.95
CA ASP A 38 2.17 -18.83 -11.16
C ASP A 38 2.64 -17.36 -11.21
N ASN A 39 2.65 -16.75 -12.41
CA ASN A 39 2.96 -15.33 -12.56
C ASN A 39 1.96 -14.44 -11.82
N MET A 40 0.67 -14.81 -11.80
CA MET A 40 -0.35 -14.08 -11.03
C MET A 40 -0.07 -14.15 -9.52
N LYS A 41 0.36 -15.32 -9.00
CA LYS A 41 0.71 -15.48 -7.58
C LYS A 41 1.94 -14.64 -7.23
N ASP A 42 2.98 -14.66 -8.05
CA ASP A 42 4.18 -13.85 -7.85
C ASP A 42 3.84 -12.35 -7.85
N LEU A 43 3.03 -11.89 -8.80
CA LEU A 43 2.56 -10.50 -8.83
C LEU A 43 1.77 -10.13 -7.56
N GLN A 44 0.94 -11.02 -7.02
CA GLN A 44 0.21 -10.75 -5.78
C GLN A 44 1.13 -10.67 -4.56
N ILE A 45 2.21 -11.46 -4.54
CA ILE A 45 3.25 -11.38 -3.50
C ILE A 45 3.96 -10.03 -3.60
N ASP A 46 4.42 -9.64 -4.79
CA ASP A 46 5.10 -8.36 -5.03
C ASP A 46 4.21 -7.16 -4.63
N ILE A 47 2.94 -7.20 -5.03
CA ILE A 47 1.94 -6.19 -4.65
C ILE A 47 1.81 -6.09 -3.12
N GLN A 48 1.80 -7.24 -2.42
CA GLN A 48 1.68 -7.27 -0.97
C GLN A 48 2.94 -6.72 -0.28
N GLU A 49 4.13 -7.12 -0.73
CA GLU A 49 5.40 -6.59 -0.21
C GLU A 49 5.52 -5.07 -0.40
N LEU A 50 5.15 -4.56 -1.58
CA LEU A 50 5.12 -3.12 -1.87
C LEU A 50 4.11 -2.39 -0.97
N THR A 51 2.92 -2.96 -0.78
CA THR A 51 1.89 -2.41 0.11
C THR A 51 2.44 -2.26 1.52
N ASP A 52 3.02 -3.33 2.07
CA ASP A 52 3.51 -3.35 3.45
C ASP A 52 4.66 -2.36 3.64
N LYS A 53 5.59 -2.31 2.68
CA LYS A 53 6.69 -1.34 2.67
C LYS A 53 6.20 0.10 2.70
N LEU A 54 5.17 0.44 1.91
CA LEU A 54 4.63 1.80 1.86
C LEU A 54 3.83 2.17 3.11
N VAL A 55 3.06 1.24 3.67
CA VAL A 55 2.34 1.43 4.94
C VAL A 55 3.30 1.68 6.10
N ASN A 56 4.42 0.95 6.14
CA ASN A 56 5.48 1.17 7.14
C ASN A 56 6.09 2.55 6.98
N LYS A 57 6.47 2.94 5.75
CA LYS A 57 6.99 4.28 5.47
C LYS A 57 6.06 5.41 5.92
N ILE A 58 4.75 5.28 5.66
CA ILE A 58 3.76 6.28 6.12
C ILE A 58 3.72 6.34 7.64
N THR A 59 3.75 5.18 8.30
CA THR A 59 3.71 5.10 9.77
C THR A 59 4.95 5.75 10.39
N ASP A 60 6.13 5.49 9.83
CA ASP A 60 7.39 6.07 10.31
C ASP A 60 7.46 7.58 10.04
N ALA A 61 7.05 8.02 8.86
CA ALA A 61 6.99 9.45 8.52
C ALA A 61 6.01 10.20 9.44
N ALA A 62 4.84 9.63 9.71
CA ALA A 62 3.85 10.22 10.62
C ALA A 62 4.42 10.33 12.04
N LYS A 63 5.07 9.28 12.56
CA LYS A 63 5.71 9.30 13.88
C LYS A 63 6.81 10.35 13.96
N SER A 64 7.72 10.37 12.99
CA SER A 64 8.82 11.33 12.95
C SER A 64 8.29 12.77 12.94
N LYS A 65 7.24 13.06 12.17
CA LYS A 65 6.64 14.39 12.13
C LYS A 65 5.87 14.73 13.41
N GLU A 66 5.26 13.75 14.07
CA GLU A 66 4.65 13.96 15.39
C GLU A 66 5.69 14.32 16.44
N THR A 67 6.83 13.60 16.50
CA THR A 67 7.94 13.91 17.42
C THR A 67 8.52 15.30 17.17
N GLU A 68 8.81 15.65 15.91
CA GLU A 68 9.35 16.98 15.54
C GLU A 68 8.44 18.13 16.01
N ILE A 69 7.12 17.95 15.96
CA ILE A 69 6.16 18.97 16.43
C ILE A 69 6.06 19.01 17.96
N MET A 70 6.34 17.90 18.66
CA MET A 70 6.30 17.83 20.13
C MET A 70 7.57 18.35 20.81
N GLU A 71 8.70 18.34 20.11
CA GLU A 71 9.99 18.83 20.62
C GLU A 71 10.17 20.35 20.45
N VAL A 72 9.23 21.04 19.80
CA VAL A 72 9.16 22.50 19.66
C VAL A 72 8.20 23.09 20.68
#